data_AF-A0A7Y3MXR1-F1
#
_entry.id   AF-A0A7Y3MXR1-F1
#
_cell.length_a   1.000
_cell.length_b   1.000
_cell.length_c   1.000
_cell.angle_alpha   90.00
_cell.angle_beta   90.00
_cell.angle_gamma   90.00
#
_symmetry.space_group_name_H-M   'P 1'
#
loop_
_entity.id
_entity.type
_entity.pdbx_description
1 polymer ?
#
loop_
_entity_poly.entity_id
_entity_poly.type
_entity_poly.pdbx_seq_one_letter_code
_entity_poly.pdbx_strand_id
1 'polypeptide(L)'
;MRWSPLLLPVLIGTIVACSEPTPGPWRGVLQSPGGELPFGLTLEKTDAGWTGQIHNGEESIQIGEVRVDGKSVVLDFPHYDANVTATLESGARMTGRYWRQRGGETFAEMPFVAEAAQPWRFAPGVTEDASPYAGRWRVDFETEEDDAVAVFEVVEGEVRGTFLTSTGDYRFLAGEVVDGELRLSVFDGAHAFLFRASAQEDGSLIGDFWSSNYWHE
;
A
#
# COMPACT_ATOMS: atom_id res chain seq x y z
N MET A 1 -24.46 21.15 68.55
CA MET A 1 -24.71 21.21 67.09
C MET A 1 -23.45 20.69 66.39
N ARG A 2 -23.50 19.49 65.81
CA ARG A 2 -22.41 18.91 65.01
C ARG A 2 -22.87 18.89 63.56
N TRP A 3 -22.16 19.58 62.68
CA TRP A 3 -22.38 19.53 61.23
C TRP A 3 -21.47 18.46 60.64
N SER A 4 -22.06 17.44 60.02
CA SER A 4 -21.34 16.49 59.17
C SER A 4 -21.36 17.04 57.74
N PRO A 5 -20.21 17.22 57.07
CA PRO A 5 -20.20 17.57 55.65
C PRO A 5 -20.51 16.31 54.83
N LEU A 6 -21.53 16.40 53.96
CA LEU A 6 -21.76 15.42 52.91
C LEU A 6 -20.64 15.54 51.88
N LEU A 7 -19.82 14.50 51.77
CA LEU A 7 -18.89 14.32 50.65
C LEU A 7 -19.69 13.78 49.45
N LEU A 8 -19.88 14.61 48.42
CA LEU A 8 -20.34 14.14 47.12
C LEU A 8 -19.20 13.39 46.43
N PRO A 9 -19.44 12.17 45.90
CA PRO A 9 -18.45 11.48 45.09
C PRO A 9 -18.34 12.19 43.74
N VAL A 10 -17.14 12.70 43.43
CA VAL A 10 -16.79 13.16 42.09
C VAL A 10 -16.56 11.91 41.24
N LEU A 11 -17.53 11.58 40.38
CA LEU A 11 -17.34 10.59 39.33
C LEU A 11 -16.39 11.16 38.29
N ILE A 12 -15.12 10.75 38.35
CA ILE A 12 -14.15 10.97 37.28
C ILE A 12 -14.53 9.99 36.16
N GLY A 13 -15.34 10.45 35.22
CA GLY A 13 -15.62 9.70 33.99
C GLY A 13 -14.34 9.56 33.19
N THR A 14 -13.87 8.34 32.98
CA THR A 14 -12.81 8.03 32.03
C THR A 14 -13.33 8.39 30.64
N ILE A 15 -12.84 9.50 30.08
CA ILE A 15 -12.99 9.81 28.66
C ILE A 15 -12.19 8.74 27.93
N VAL A 16 -12.86 7.71 27.44
CA VAL A 16 -12.29 6.82 26.44
C VAL A 16 -12.17 7.69 25.19
N ALA A 17 -10.98 8.23 24.95
CA ALA A 17 -10.68 8.91 23.70
C ALA A 17 -10.94 7.91 22.57
N CYS A 18 -11.99 8.16 21.79
CA CYS A 18 -12.23 7.46 20.55
C CYS A 18 -11.05 7.84 19.64
N SER A 19 -10.08 6.94 19.48
CA SER A 19 -8.89 7.21 18.68
C SER A 19 -9.24 7.06 17.21
N GLU A 20 -9.66 8.17 16.60
CA GLU A 20 -9.71 8.34 15.16
C GLU A 20 -8.30 8.17 14.53
N PRO A 21 -8.20 7.90 13.21
CA PRO A 21 -6.92 7.92 12.53
C PRO A 21 -6.31 9.32 12.58
N THR A 22 -4.98 9.41 12.59
CA THR A 22 -4.24 10.65 12.38
C THR A 22 -4.40 11.09 10.92
N PRO A 23 -4.85 12.33 10.64
CA PRO A 23 -4.84 12.86 9.28
C PRO A 23 -3.43 13.00 8.70
N GLY A 24 -3.30 12.91 7.39
CA GLY A 24 -2.05 13.02 6.65
C GLY A 24 -1.58 11.69 6.06
N PRO A 25 -0.26 11.54 5.83
CA PRO A 25 0.30 10.39 5.12
C PRO A 25 0.41 9.15 6.00
N TRP A 26 0.20 8.01 5.36
CA TRP A 26 0.27 6.65 5.87
C TRP A 26 1.04 5.78 4.87
N ARG A 27 1.82 4.85 5.38
CA ARG A 27 2.36 3.73 4.60
C ARG A 27 1.43 2.55 4.78
N GLY A 28 0.70 2.20 3.73
CA GLY A 28 -0.09 0.97 3.66
C GLY A 28 0.79 -0.18 3.19
N VAL A 29 0.50 -1.40 3.68
CA VAL A 29 1.18 -2.62 3.29
C VAL A 29 0.17 -3.73 3.13
N LEU A 30 0.18 -4.39 1.98
CA LEU A 30 -0.45 -5.70 1.79
C LEU A 30 0.61 -6.79 1.94
N GLN A 31 0.27 -7.86 2.66
CA GLN A 31 1.16 -9.02 2.79
C GLN A 31 0.89 -9.96 1.61
N SER A 32 1.78 -9.92 0.61
CA SER A 32 1.74 -10.83 -0.54
C SER A 32 2.58 -12.09 -0.25
N PRO A 33 2.43 -13.17 -1.04
CA PRO A 33 3.33 -14.33 -0.93
C PRO A 33 4.81 -13.99 -1.14
N GLY A 34 5.11 -12.95 -1.93
CA GLY A 34 6.47 -12.47 -2.20
C GLY A 34 7.06 -11.52 -1.15
N GLY A 35 6.27 -11.15 -0.14
CA GLY A 35 6.66 -10.25 0.96
C GLY A 35 5.76 -9.02 1.09
N GLU A 36 6.32 -7.95 1.68
CA GLU A 36 5.60 -6.68 1.81
C GLU A 36 5.33 -6.05 0.44
N LEU A 37 4.07 -5.71 0.19
CA LEU A 37 3.63 -4.88 -0.93
C LEU A 37 3.19 -3.52 -0.36
N PRO A 38 4.13 -2.57 -0.20
CA PRO A 38 3.82 -1.26 0.34
C PRO A 38 3.21 -0.32 -0.69
N PHE A 39 2.45 0.68 -0.22
CA PHE A 39 1.93 1.77 -1.04
C PHE A 39 1.69 3.02 -0.18
N GLY A 40 1.65 4.19 -0.81
CA GLY A 40 1.32 5.43 -0.11
C GLY A 40 -0.20 5.57 0.05
N LEU A 41 -0.63 5.99 1.23
CA LEU A 41 -2.02 6.31 1.55
C LEU A 41 -2.05 7.69 2.22
N THR A 42 -2.97 8.55 1.83
CA THR A 42 -3.26 9.77 2.59
C THR A 42 -4.68 9.69 3.11
N LEU A 43 -4.89 9.99 4.39
CA LEU A 43 -6.22 10.08 5.00
C LEU A 43 -6.43 11.51 5.49
N GLU A 44 -7.50 12.17 5.07
CA GLU A 44 -7.80 13.54 5.48
C GLU A 44 -9.18 13.64 6.11
N LYS A 45 -9.28 14.43 7.18
CA LYS A 45 -10.56 14.72 7.86
C LYS A 45 -11.10 16.05 7.35
N THR A 46 -12.33 16.01 6.84
CA THR A 46 -13.08 17.18 6.37
C THR A 46 -14.36 17.38 7.18
N ASP A 47 -15.06 18.49 6.98
CA ASP A 47 -16.37 18.73 7.58
C ASP A 47 -17.43 17.68 7.15
N ALA A 48 -17.26 17.09 5.95
CA ALA A 48 -18.17 16.10 5.38
C ALA A 48 -17.82 14.65 5.81
N GLY A 49 -16.72 14.44 6.53
CA GLY A 49 -16.21 13.13 6.91
C GLY A 49 -14.78 12.90 6.43
N TRP A 50 -14.40 11.63 6.28
CA TRP A 50 -13.07 11.23 5.87
C TRP A 50 -12.94 11.11 4.35
N THR A 51 -11.77 11.46 3.84
CA THR A 51 -11.39 11.23 2.45
C THR A 51 -10.02 10.57 2.43
N GLY A 52 -9.66 9.94 1.31
CA GLY A 52 -8.32 9.38 1.18
C GLY A 52 -7.87 9.19 -0.25
N GLN A 53 -6.56 9.05 -0.41
CA GLN A 53 -5.89 8.87 -1.69
C GLN A 53 -4.84 7.78 -1.59
N ILE A 54 -4.70 6.98 -2.65
CA ILE A 54 -3.59 6.06 -2.83
C ILE A 54 -2.53 6.71 -3.71
N HIS A 55 -1.26 6.50 -3.41
CA HIS A 55 -0.13 7.10 -4.12
C HIS A 55 0.82 6.01 -4.65
N ASN A 56 1.11 6.06 -5.95
CA ASN A 56 2.01 5.15 -6.66
C ASN A 56 2.92 5.94 -7.61
N GLY A 57 4.14 6.27 -7.16
CA GLY A 57 5.06 7.10 -7.93
C GLY A 57 4.41 8.45 -8.28
N GLU A 58 4.16 8.66 -9.57
CA GLU A 58 3.51 9.88 -10.09
C GLU A 58 1.98 9.87 -10.00
N GLU A 59 1.37 8.70 -9.77
CA GLU A 59 -0.07 8.57 -9.74
C GLU A 59 -0.62 8.79 -8.32
N SER A 60 -1.72 9.53 -8.24
CA SER A 60 -2.54 9.63 -7.04
C SER A 60 -3.99 9.34 -7.38
N ILE A 61 -4.59 8.38 -6.69
CA ILE A 61 -5.94 7.89 -6.95
C ILE A 61 -6.83 8.22 -5.77
N GLN A 62 -7.95 8.87 -6.05
CA GLN A 62 -8.98 9.13 -5.04
C GLN A 62 -9.69 7.83 -4.65
N ILE A 63 -9.73 7.53 -3.35
CA ILE A 63 -10.54 6.43 -2.81
C ILE A 63 -12.01 6.83 -2.92
N GLY A 64 -12.85 5.92 -3.41
CA GLY A 64 -14.27 6.18 -3.68
C GLY A 64 -15.02 6.58 -2.41
N GLU A 65 -14.80 5.84 -1.32
CA GLU A 65 -15.36 6.19 -0.02
C GLU A 65 -14.43 5.79 1.14
N VAL A 66 -14.31 6.67 2.13
CA VAL A 66 -13.59 6.39 3.38
C VAL A 66 -14.58 6.52 4.54
N ARG A 67 -14.86 5.42 5.23
CA ARG A 67 -15.72 5.39 6.41
C ARG A 67 -14.90 5.12 7.65
N VAL A 68 -15.10 5.92 8.68
CA VAL A 68 -14.51 5.72 10.01
C VAL A 68 -15.65 5.72 11.03
N ASP A 69 -15.85 4.58 11.69
CA ASP A 69 -16.85 4.41 12.75
C ASP A 69 -16.20 3.77 13.98
N GLY A 70 -15.97 4.59 15.01
CA GLY A 70 -15.18 4.19 16.16
C GLY A 70 -13.75 3.78 15.76
N LYS A 71 -13.44 2.50 15.92
CA LYS A 71 -12.16 1.91 15.50
C LYS A 71 -12.20 1.28 14.11
N SER A 72 -13.37 1.14 13.50
CA SER A 72 -13.53 0.54 12.18
C SER A 72 -13.17 1.56 11.10
N VAL A 73 -12.30 1.18 10.17
CA VAL A 73 -11.94 1.97 8.99
C VAL A 73 -12.25 1.12 7.76
N VAL A 74 -12.97 1.69 6.82
CA VAL A 74 -13.26 1.07 5.52
C VAL A 74 -12.82 2.01 4.40
N LEU A 75 -11.93 1.52 3.54
CA LEU A 75 -11.53 2.16 2.29
C LEU A 75 -12.22 1.41 1.16
N ASP A 76 -13.19 2.02 0.50
CA ASP A 76 -14.02 1.37 -0.51
C ASP A 76 -13.60 1.81 -1.93
N PHE A 77 -13.45 0.82 -2.81
CA PHE A 77 -13.08 0.99 -4.22
C PHE A 77 -14.20 0.42 -5.10
N PRO A 78 -15.34 1.13 -5.21
CA PRO A 78 -16.57 0.56 -5.76
C PRO A 78 -16.46 0.17 -7.24
N HIS A 79 -15.59 0.83 -8.00
CA HIS A 79 -15.36 0.51 -9.42
C HIS A 79 -14.64 -0.83 -9.62
N TYR A 80 -14.03 -1.38 -8.57
CA TYR A 80 -13.18 -2.56 -8.63
C TYR A 80 -13.70 -3.73 -7.81
N ASP A 81 -14.91 -3.61 -7.26
CA ASP A 81 -15.51 -4.56 -6.30
C ASP A 81 -14.53 -4.94 -5.20
N ALA A 82 -13.89 -3.91 -4.62
CA ALA A 82 -12.79 -4.07 -3.69
C ALA A 82 -12.91 -3.13 -2.49
N ASN A 83 -12.39 -3.57 -1.35
CA ASN A 83 -12.28 -2.74 -0.15
C ASN A 83 -11.09 -3.15 0.71
N VAL A 84 -10.68 -2.22 1.58
CA VAL A 84 -9.85 -2.50 2.74
C VAL A 84 -10.72 -2.29 3.97
N THR A 85 -10.85 -3.32 4.81
CA THR A 85 -11.47 -3.22 6.13
C THR A 85 -10.39 -3.35 7.19
N ALA A 86 -10.26 -2.35 8.07
CA ALA A 86 -9.23 -2.27 9.08
C ALA A 86 -9.79 -1.85 10.46
N THR A 87 -9.05 -2.20 11.50
CA THR A 87 -9.28 -1.77 12.88
C THR A 87 -8.12 -0.90 13.33
N LEU A 88 -8.44 0.28 13.89
CA LEU A 88 -7.49 1.18 14.52
C LEU A 88 -6.99 0.57 15.84
N GLU A 89 -5.70 0.25 15.87
CA GLU A 89 -4.99 -0.15 17.08
C GLU A 89 -4.58 1.09 17.89
N SER A 90 -4.25 2.17 17.17
CA SER A 90 -4.00 3.51 17.70
C SER A 90 -4.32 4.56 16.63
N GLY A 91 -4.23 5.84 16.97
CA GLY A 91 -4.37 6.91 15.96
C GLY A 91 -3.30 6.86 14.86
N ALA A 92 -2.19 6.15 15.04
CA ALA A 92 -1.08 6.07 14.07
C ALA A 92 -0.86 4.67 13.49
N ARG A 93 -1.72 3.70 13.80
CA ARG A 93 -1.58 2.32 13.35
C ARG A 93 -2.93 1.61 13.20
N MET A 94 -3.11 0.91 12.09
CA MET A 94 -4.26 0.06 11.85
C MET A 94 -3.87 -1.27 11.20
N THR A 95 -4.66 -2.31 11.47
CA THR A 95 -4.49 -3.65 10.89
C THR A 95 -5.82 -4.16 10.36
N GLY A 96 -5.79 -4.99 9.32
CA GLY A 96 -6.99 -5.38 8.62
C GLY A 96 -6.74 -6.33 7.47
N ARG A 97 -7.59 -6.23 6.46
CA ARG A 97 -7.46 -6.98 5.20
C ARG A 97 -7.91 -6.13 4.02
N TYR A 98 -7.26 -6.36 2.89
CA TYR A 98 -7.76 -6.06 1.56
C TYR A 98 -8.58 -7.25 1.06
N TRP A 99 -9.67 -6.96 0.38
CA TRP A 99 -10.50 -7.93 -0.31
C TRP A 99 -10.94 -7.38 -1.66
N ARG A 100 -10.96 -8.23 -2.69
CA ARG A 100 -11.46 -7.89 -4.02
C ARG A 100 -12.13 -9.08 -4.70
N GLN A 101 -13.28 -8.85 -5.33
CA GLN A 101 -13.90 -9.81 -6.23
C GLN A 101 -13.23 -9.80 -7.61
N ARG A 102 -12.85 -10.99 -8.11
CA ARG A 102 -12.20 -11.14 -9.42
C ARG A 102 -13.13 -11.67 -10.51
N GLY A 103 -14.25 -12.28 -10.11
CA GLY A 103 -15.27 -12.81 -11.00
C GLY A 103 -15.96 -14.03 -10.38
N GLY A 104 -17.28 -14.12 -10.52
CA GLY A 104 -18.06 -15.18 -9.86
C GLY A 104 -17.79 -15.23 -8.36
N GLU A 105 -17.46 -16.40 -7.84
CA GLU A 105 -17.11 -16.65 -6.42
C GLU A 105 -15.59 -16.65 -6.17
N THR A 106 -14.79 -16.01 -7.03
CA THR A 106 -13.34 -15.89 -6.86
C THR A 106 -12.94 -14.54 -6.30
N PHE A 107 -12.03 -14.56 -5.32
CA PHE A 107 -11.63 -13.39 -4.55
C PHE A 107 -10.12 -13.35 -4.37
N ALA A 108 -9.57 -12.14 -4.30
CA ALA A 108 -8.25 -11.88 -3.74
C ALA A 108 -8.41 -11.35 -2.31
N GLU A 109 -7.61 -11.85 -1.38
CA GLU A 109 -7.63 -11.40 0.01
C GLU A 109 -6.21 -11.34 0.56
N MET A 110 -5.82 -10.23 1.15
CA MET A 110 -4.49 -10.06 1.72
C MET A 110 -4.55 -9.33 3.07
N PRO A 111 -3.75 -9.75 4.07
CA PRO A 111 -3.58 -8.97 5.29
C PRO A 111 -3.10 -7.55 4.98
N PHE A 112 -3.66 -6.57 5.68
CA PHE A 112 -3.34 -5.16 5.54
C PHE A 112 -2.82 -4.60 6.86
N VAL A 113 -1.79 -3.78 6.77
CA VAL A 113 -1.26 -2.97 7.88
C VAL A 113 -1.03 -1.56 7.36
N ALA A 114 -1.31 -0.54 8.16
CA ALA A 114 -0.86 0.81 7.86
C ALA A 114 -0.33 1.55 9.09
N GLU A 115 0.71 2.34 8.86
CA GLU A 115 1.36 3.18 9.86
C GLU A 115 1.45 4.63 9.37
N ALA A 116 1.11 5.58 10.24
CA ALA A 116 1.16 7.00 9.91
C ALA A 116 2.60 7.53 9.89
N ALA A 117 2.83 8.53 9.05
CA ALA A 117 4.08 9.32 8.99
C ALA A 117 5.37 8.51 8.71
N GLN A 118 5.26 7.42 7.93
CA GLN A 118 6.42 6.69 7.41
C GLN A 118 6.82 7.25 6.03
N PRO A 119 8.01 7.86 5.87
CA PRO A 119 8.40 8.55 4.63
C PRO A 119 8.94 7.63 3.53
N TRP A 120 9.12 6.33 3.80
CA TRP A 120 9.67 5.37 2.85
C TRP A 120 8.61 4.42 2.30
N ARG A 121 8.88 3.82 1.13
CA ARG A 121 8.04 2.77 0.58
C ARG A 121 8.47 1.39 1.08
N PHE A 122 9.71 0.98 0.90
CA PHE A 122 10.23 -0.33 1.31
C PHE A 122 11.22 -0.29 2.49
N ALA A 123 12.06 0.74 2.63
CA ALA A 123 13.18 0.69 3.60
C ALA A 123 12.75 0.60 5.08
N PRO A 124 13.25 -0.40 5.84
CA PRO A 124 14.47 -0.10 6.58
C PRO A 124 15.56 -1.15 6.30
N GLY A 125 16.44 -0.81 5.37
CA GLY A 125 17.63 -1.55 4.93
C GLY A 125 18.63 -0.55 4.31
N VAL A 126 19.67 -1.03 3.61
CA VAL A 126 20.59 -0.14 2.89
C VAL A 126 19.99 0.18 1.51
N THR A 127 19.59 1.43 1.33
CA THR A 127 19.18 1.95 0.02
C THR A 127 20.42 2.19 -0.84
N GLU A 128 20.38 1.72 -2.09
CA GLU A 128 21.50 1.82 -3.04
C GLU A 128 21.17 2.76 -4.21
N ASP A 129 22.19 3.13 -4.99
CA ASP A 129 22.00 3.93 -6.21
C ASP A 129 21.23 3.10 -7.25
N ALA A 130 20.01 3.53 -7.56
CA ALA A 130 19.16 2.87 -8.53
C ALA A 130 19.46 3.23 -9.99
N SER A 131 20.38 4.18 -10.24
CA SER A 131 20.74 4.63 -11.60
C SER A 131 21.07 3.49 -12.58
N PRO A 132 21.72 2.38 -12.19
CA PRO A 132 21.98 1.24 -13.07
C PRO A 132 20.72 0.55 -13.60
N TYR A 133 19.57 0.69 -12.92
CA TYR A 133 18.30 0.09 -13.33
C TYR A 133 17.52 0.99 -14.32
N ALA A 134 17.89 2.26 -14.46
CA ALA A 134 17.19 3.18 -15.34
C ALA A 134 17.29 2.79 -16.83
N GLY A 135 16.22 3.03 -17.58
CA GLY A 135 16.17 2.80 -19.02
C GLY A 135 15.13 1.78 -19.45
N ARG A 136 15.34 1.20 -20.64
CA ARG A 136 14.42 0.24 -21.26
C ARG A 136 15.02 -1.16 -21.19
N TRP A 137 14.22 -2.11 -20.75
CA TRP A 137 14.61 -3.51 -20.61
C TRP A 137 13.65 -4.38 -21.42
N ARG A 138 14.20 -5.35 -22.16
CA ARG A 138 13.41 -6.44 -22.74
C ARG A 138 13.05 -7.39 -21.61
N VAL A 139 11.77 -7.70 -21.45
CA VAL A 139 11.25 -8.54 -20.37
C VAL A 139 10.59 -9.77 -20.98
N ASP A 140 10.98 -10.93 -20.48
CA ASP A 140 10.45 -12.24 -20.82
C ASP A 140 9.62 -12.68 -19.62
N PHE A 141 8.29 -12.66 -19.74
CA PHE A 141 7.38 -13.18 -18.72
C PHE A 141 7.10 -14.64 -19.03
N GLU A 142 7.20 -15.54 -18.03
CA GLU A 142 7.11 -16.98 -18.26
C GLU A 142 5.81 -17.41 -18.96
N THR A 143 4.74 -16.66 -18.77
CA THR A 143 3.39 -17.00 -19.25
C THR A 143 2.94 -16.24 -20.49
N GLU A 144 3.71 -15.27 -20.96
CA GLU A 144 3.40 -14.46 -22.14
C GLU A 144 4.19 -14.96 -23.35
N GLU A 145 3.57 -14.97 -24.54
CA GLU A 145 4.25 -15.36 -25.78
C GLU A 145 5.13 -14.22 -26.34
N ASP A 146 4.68 -12.97 -26.14
CA ASP A 146 5.37 -11.78 -26.63
C ASP A 146 6.27 -11.18 -25.55
N ASP A 147 7.46 -10.75 -25.94
CA ASP A 147 8.34 -9.93 -25.09
C ASP A 147 7.62 -8.64 -24.66
N ALA A 148 7.73 -8.33 -23.36
CA ALA A 148 7.35 -7.05 -22.82
C ALA A 148 8.53 -6.06 -22.79
N VAL A 149 8.23 -4.78 -22.54
CA VAL A 149 9.25 -3.76 -22.32
C VAL A 149 9.05 -3.09 -20.97
N ALA A 150 9.99 -3.27 -20.05
CA ALA A 150 10.06 -2.44 -18.86
C ALA A 150 10.72 -1.10 -19.19
N VAL A 151 10.15 -0.03 -18.63
CA VAL A 151 10.70 1.32 -18.66
C VAL A 151 10.84 1.78 -17.21
N PHE A 152 12.09 2.01 -16.80
CA PHE A 152 12.42 2.48 -15.47
C PHE A 152 13.02 3.88 -15.52
N GLU A 153 12.50 4.77 -14.67
CA GLU A 153 13.07 6.09 -14.42
C GLU A 153 13.45 6.21 -12.95
N VAL A 154 14.56 6.91 -12.67
CA VAL A 154 15.03 7.17 -11.30
C VAL A 154 14.87 8.65 -11.02
N VAL A 155 14.02 8.98 -10.06
CA VAL A 155 13.71 10.35 -9.65
C VAL A 155 13.95 10.47 -8.17
N GLU A 156 14.97 11.26 -7.78
CA GLU A 156 15.33 11.50 -6.38
C GLU A 156 15.57 10.20 -5.56
N GLY A 157 16.05 9.13 -6.22
CA GLY A 157 16.32 7.83 -5.62
C GLY A 157 15.14 6.84 -5.64
N GLU A 158 13.93 7.29 -5.99
CA GLU A 158 12.78 6.43 -6.27
C GLU A 158 12.89 5.87 -7.69
N VAL A 159 12.64 4.57 -7.84
CA VAL A 159 12.46 3.93 -9.14
C VAL A 159 10.99 3.95 -9.50
N ARG A 160 10.66 4.56 -10.64
CA ARG A 160 9.34 4.53 -11.26
C ARG A 160 9.36 3.56 -12.42
N GLY A 161 8.37 2.69 -12.50
CA GLY A 161 8.34 1.61 -13.47
C GLY A 161 7.03 1.48 -14.22
N THR A 162 7.14 1.06 -15.48
CA THR A 162 6.03 0.54 -16.27
C THR A 162 6.49 -0.64 -17.10
N PHE A 163 5.72 -1.71 -17.14
CA PHE A 163 5.91 -2.85 -18.05
C PHE A 163 4.87 -2.78 -19.16
N LEU A 164 5.32 -2.61 -20.40
CA LEU A 164 4.47 -2.55 -21.58
C LEU A 164 4.36 -3.96 -22.17
N THR A 165 3.17 -4.55 -22.16
CA THR A 165 2.89 -5.87 -22.73
C THR A 165 2.09 -5.71 -24.04
N SER A 166 1.86 -6.81 -24.77
CA SER A 166 1.02 -6.78 -25.98
C SER A 166 -0.48 -6.62 -25.66
N THR A 167 -0.89 -6.99 -24.45
CA THR A 167 -2.29 -6.98 -23.99
C THR A 167 -2.64 -5.76 -23.13
N GLY A 168 -1.65 -5.00 -22.69
CA GLY A 168 -1.83 -3.83 -21.83
C GLY A 168 -0.50 -3.36 -21.24
N ASP A 169 -0.57 -2.83 -20.02
CA ASP A 169 0.61 -2.38 -19.31
C ASP A 169 0.41 -2.44 -17.80
N TYR A 170 1.49 -2.78 -17.09
CA TYR A 170 1.59 -2.66 -15.64
C TYR A 170 2.22 -1.32 -15.35
N ARG A 171 1.40 -0.33 -14.99
CA ARG A 171 1.80 1.07 -14.88
C ARG A 171 1.95 1.53 -13.44
N PHE A 172 2.62 2.67 -13.31
CA PHE A 172 2.77 3.44 -12.06
C PHE A 172 3.43 2.66 -10.91
N LEU A 173 4.28 1.70 -11.22
CA LEU A 173 5.06 1.05 -10.18
C LEU A 173 6.03 2.04 -9.56
N ALA A 174 6.21 1.93 -8.25
CA ALA A 174 7.18 2.73 -7.51
C ALA A 174 7.95 1.87 -6.52
N GLY A 175 9.20 2.22 -6.28
CA GLY A 175 10.04 1.52 -5.33
C GLY A 175 11.48 1.97 -5.32
N GLU A 176 12.36 1.07 -4.93
CA GLU A 176 13.73 1.39 -4.55
C GLU A 176 14.61 0.13 -4.64
N VAL A 177 15.93 0.33 -4.68
CA VAL A 177 16.90 -0.75 -4.56
C VAL A 177 17.29 -0.87 -3.09
N VAL A 178 16.95 -2.00 -2.48
CA VAL A 178 17.19 -2.28 -1.06
C VAL A 178 17.90 -3.62 -0.93
N ASP A 179 19.07 -3.60 -0.29
CA ASP A 179 19.91 -4.78 -0.07
C ASP A 179 20.25 -5.52 -1.39
N GLY A 180 20.66 -4.77 -2.42
CA GLY A 180 21.03 -5.30 -3.74
C GLY A 180 19.88 -5.77 -4.63
N GLU A 181 18.62 -5.57 -4.22
CA GLU A 181 17.43 -6.01 -4.96
C GLU A 181 16.54 -4.80 -5.31
N LEU A 182 16.18 -4.68 -6.59
CA LEU A 182 15.14 -3.76 -7.04
C LEU A 182 13.78 -4.28 -6.57
N ARG A 183 13.05 -3.49 -5.80
CA ARG A 183 11.68 -3.80 -5.38
C ARG A 183 10.73 -2.71 -5.89
N LEU A 184 9.64 -3.11 -6.52
CA LEU A 184 8.61 -2.21 -7.03
C LEU A 184 7.23 -2.69 -6.60
N SER A 185 6.34 -1.77 -6.28
CA SER A 185 4.95 -2.10 -5.98
C SER A 185 3.97 -1.07 -6.52
N VAL A 186 2.74 -1.52 -6.73
CA VAL A 186 1.58 -0.67 -7.00
C VAL A 186 0.36 -1.27 -6.30
N PHE A 187 -0.47 -0.40 -5.73
CA PHE A 187 -1.81 -0.75 -5.28
C PHE A 187 -2.78 0.34 -5.71
N ASP A 188 -3.87 0.00 -6.39
CA ASP A 188 -4.86 0.99 -6.88
C ASP A 188 -6.31 0.60 -6.55
N GLY A 189 -6.50 -0.45 -5.74
CA GLY A 189 -7.79 -1.07 -5.45
C GLY A 189 -8.18 -2.19 -6.43
N ALA A 190 -7.68 -2.19 -7.66
CA ALA A 190 -7.87 -3.28 -8.64
C ALA A 190 -6.67 -4.23 -8.68
N HIS A 191 -5.48 -3.64 -8.81
CA HIS A 191 -4.18 -4.24 -8.88
C HIS A 191 -3.48 -4.14 -7.54
N ALA A 192 -2.79 -5.21 -7.19
CA ALA A 192 -1.83 -5.23 -6.10
C ALA A 192 -0.63 -6.01 -6.62
N PHE A 193 0.35 -5.30 -7.17
CA PHE A 193 1.52 -5.89 -7.78
C PHE A 193 2.76 -5.70 -6.92
N LEU A 194 3.59 -6.74 -6.86
CA LEU A 194 4.93 -6.69 -6.30
C LEU A 194 5.90 -7.26 -7.33
N PHE A 195 6.94 -6.52 -7.66
CA PHE A 195 8.06 -7.00 -8.46
C PHE A 195 9.32 -6.94 -7.62
N ARG A 196 10.15 -7.97 -7.75
CA ARG A 196 11.49 -8.04 -7.15
C ARG A 196 12.47 -8.49 -8.22
N ALA A 197 13.62 -7.84 -8.34
CA ALA A 197 14.62 -8.20 -9.34
C ALA A 197 16.05 -7.97 -8.85
N SER A 198 16.94 -8.90 -9.17
CA SER A 198 18.36 -8.82 -8.85
C SER A 198 19.21 -8.76 -10.12
N ALA A 199 20.22 -7.91 -10.11
CA ALA A 199 21.18 -7.81 -11.20
C ALA A 199 22.09 -9.04 -11.26
N GLN A 200 22.37 -9.50 -12.47
CA GLN A 200 23.27 -10.61 -12.77
C GLN A 200 24.64 -10.10 -13.25
N GLU A 201 25.66 -10.96 -13.23
CA GLU A 201 27.03 -10.60 -13.67
C GLU A 201 27.09 -10.21 -15.16
N ASP A 202 26.20 -10.74 -15.99
CA ASP A 202 26.11 -10.46 -17.42
C ASP A 202 25.33 -9.17 -17.75
N GLY A 203 24.85 -8.47 -16.72
CA GLY A 203 24.06 -7.24 -16.84
C GLY A 203 22.57 -7.47 -17.05
N SER A 204 22.08 -8.72 -17.06
CA SER A 204 20.65 -9.00 -17.05
C SER A 204 20.03 -8.82 -15.65
N LEU A 205 18.70 -8.78 -15.60
CA LEU A 205 17.92 -8.83 -14.37
C LEU A 205 17.13 -10.14 -14.34
N ILE A 206 17.11 -10.80 -13.19
CA ILE A 206 16.22 -11.93 -12.92
C ILE A 206 15.36 -11.55 -11.73
N GLY A 207 14.07 -11.85 -11.80
CA GLY A 207 13.11 -11.42 -10.81
C GLY A 207 11.85 -12.25 -10.77
N ASP A 208 10.96 -11.80 -9.91
CA ASP A 208 9.66 -12.38 -9.63
C ASP A 208 8.60 -11.28 -9.68
N PHE A 209 7.41 -11.63 -10.16
CA PHE A 209 6.21 -10.82 -10.20
C PHE A 209 5.07 -11.52 -9.46
N TRP A 210 4.49 -10.84 -8.47
CA TRP A 210 3.26 -11.28 -7.81
C TRP A 210 2.10 -10.36 -8.13
N SER A 211 0.95 -10.95 -8.47
CA SER A 211 -0.34 -10.25 -8.55
C SER A 211 -1.28 -10.75 -7.45
N SER A 212 -1.42 -9.93 -6.42
CA SER A 212 -2.07 -10.23 -5.15
C SER A 212 -1.60 -11.58 -4.56
N ASN A 213 -2.52 -12.36 -4.00
CA ASN A 213 -2.27 -13.66 -3.38
C ASN A 213 -2.58 -14.85 -4.30
N TYR A 214 -2.75 -14.64 -5.61
CA TYR A 214 -3.27 -15.67 -6.52
C TYR A 214 -2.42 -15.91 -7.78
N TRP A 215 -1.43 -15.06 -8.07
CA TRP A 215 -0.56 -15.21 -9.23
C TRP A 215 0.89 -14.86 -8.90
N HIS A 216 1.80 -15.63 -9.48
CA HIS A 216 3.25 -15.49 -9.37
C HIS A 216 3.89 -16.06 -10.65
N GLU A 217 4.85 -15.34 -11.20
CA GLU A 217 5.80 -15.80 -12.22
C GLU A 217 7.16 -15.09 -12.06
#